data_AF-A0A917DZP2-F1
#
_entry.id   AF-A0A917DZP2-F1
#
_cell.length_a   1.000
_cell.length_b   1.000
_cell.length_c   1.000
_cell.angle_alpha   90.00
_cell.angle_beta   90.00
_cell.angle_gamma   90.00
#
_symmetry.space_group_name_H-M   'P 1'
#
loop_
_entity.id
_entity.type
_entity.pdbx_description
1 polymer ?
#
loop_
_entity_poly.entity_id
_entity_poly.type
_entity_poly.pdbx_seq_one_letter_code
_entity_poly.pdbx_strand_id
1 'polypeptide(L)'
;MDINKIINDAYVELNQDGIIFKMFYDFDFIQDLERGGVTYQKIFFILCKSDFFDKHSDEALKFSSKGLELIRDFKTYYEYLDFLKDEKERKELREFEAHEANLTASKSSKNSMVAAWVAGIATVLSFMFSLYQYSESKGKEKLIDSLSKKYRILEGKFAVQHQSLQKTKVRIDSLLYSQKSKPK
;
A
#
# COMPACT_ATOMS: atom_id res chain seq x y z
N MET A 1 -0.56 -17.25 -32.89
CA MET A 1 -1.22 -15.96 -33.17
C MET A 1 -0.87 -15.03 -32.02
N ASP A 2 -0.23 -13.89 -32.32
CA ASP A 2 0.20 -12.94 -31.31
C ASP A 2 -0.93 -11.96 -30.98
N ILE A 3 -1.51 -12.11 -29.79
CA ILE A 3 -2.66 -11.32 -29.33
C ILE A 3 -2.29 -9.85 -29.13
N ASN A 4 -1.12 -9.58 -28.56
CA ASN A 4 -0.70 -8.20 -28.29
C ASN A 4 -0.43 -7.45 -29.59
N LYS A 5 0.16 -8.14 -30.58
CA LYS A 5 0.33 -7.58 -31.91
C LYS A 5 -1.01 -7.23 -32.55
N ILE A 6 -1.98 -8.15 -32.53
CA ILE A 6 -3.34 -7.91 -33.04
C ILE A 6 -4.01 -6.69 -32.40
N ILE A 7 -3.94 -6.59 -31.06
CA ILE A 7 -4.52 -5.46 -30.33
C ILE A 7 -3.80 -4.17 -30.72
N ASN A 8 -2.46 -4.20 -30.82
CA ASN A 8 -1.67 -3.05 -31.21
C ASN A 8 -1.96 -2.59 -32.64
N ASP A 9 -2.04 -3.51 -33.59
CA ASP A 9 -2.30 -3.20 -35.00
C ASP A 9 -3.69 -2.55 -35.13
N ALA A 10 -4.72 -3.13 -34.50
CA ALA A 10 -6.06 -2.54 -34.46
C ALA A 10 -6.09 -1.17 -33.75
N TYR A 11 -5.32 -0.99 -32.68
CA TYR A 11 -5.24 0.25 -31.92
C TYR A 11 -4.62 1.37 -32.77
N VAL A 12 -3.48 1.09 -33.39
CA VAL A 12 -2.75 2.06 -34.21
C VAL A 12 -3.60 2.47 -35.40
N GLU A 13 -4.23 1.52 -36.08
CA GLU A 13 -5.03 1.78 -37.27
C GLU A 13 -6.27 2.63 -36.97
N LEU A 14 -7.05 2.28 -35.92
CA LEU A 14 -8.18 3.10 -35.48
C LEU A 14 -7.76 4.50 -35.03
N ASN A 15 -6.61 4.62 -34.35
CA ASN A 15 -6.11 5.91 -33.87
C ASN A 15 -5.61 6.80 -35.02
N GLN A 16 -4.94 6.24 -36.02
CA GLN A 16 -4.44 6.96 -37.20
C GLN A 16 -5.56 7.48 -38.08
N ASP A 17 -6.61 6.68 -38.27
CA ASP A 17 -7.75 7.06 -39.10
C ASP A 17 -8.60 8.17 -38.47
N GLY A 18 -8.43 8.45 -37.17
CA GLY A 18 -9.18 9.49 -36.45
C GLY A 18 -10.69 9.21 -36.40
N ILE A 19 -11.10 7.97 -36.65
CA ILE A 19 -12.49 7.53 -36.68
C ILE A 19 -12.85 6.82 -35.38
N ILE A 20 -14.10 7.01 -34.95
CA ILE A 20 -14.60 6.44 -33.70
C ILE A 20 -14.80 4.92 -33.82
N PHE A 21 -15.06 4.43 -35.03
CA PHE A 21 -15.24 3.02 -35.34
C PHE A 21 -14.78 2.70 -36.77
N LYS A 22 -14.39 1.46 -37.01
CA LYS A 22 -13.99 0.92 -38.31
C LYS A 22 -14.63 -0.45 -38.52
N MET A 23 -15.07 -0.76 -39.74
CA MET A 23 -15.53 -2.12 -40.03
C MET A 23 -14.34 -3.06 -39.93
N PHE A 24 -14.55 -4.23 -39.34
CA PHE A 24 -13.47 -5.17 -39.07
C PHE A 24 -12.78 -5.59 -40.38
N TYR A 25 -13.53 -5.84 -41.45
CA TYR A 25 -12.97 -6.17 -42.77
C TYR A 25 -12.17 -5.03 -43.44
N ASP A 26 -12.28 -3.80 -42.95
CA ASP A 26 -11.52 -2.66 -43.48
C ASP A 26 -10.13 -2.55 -42.83
N PHE A 27 -9.81 -3.37 -41.82
CA PHE A 27 -8.49 -3.34 -41.20
C PHE A 27 -7.44 -4.00 -42.10
N ASP A 28 -6.33 -3.31 -42.30
CA ASP A 28 -5.24 -3.74 -43.19
C ASP A 28 -4.65 -5.08 -42.74
N PHE A 29 -4.51 -5.30 -41.44
CA PHE A 29 -3.91 -6.53 -40.90
C PHE A 29 -4.78 -7.79 -41.08
N ILE A 30 -6.02 -7.67 -41.59
CA ILE A 30 -6.89 -8.82 -41.86
C ILE A 30 -7.29 -9.00 -43.32
N GLN A 31 -6.79 -8.18 -44.24
CA GLN A 31 -7.19 -8.25 -45.66
C GLN A 31 -6.86 -9.60 -46.32
N ASP A 32 -5.80 -10.28 -45.86
CA ASP A 32 -5.41 -11.60 -46.37
C ASP A 32 -6.23 -12.76 -45.78
N LEU A 33 -7.17 -12.48 -44.87
CA LEU A 33 -7.99 -13.50 -44.22
C LEU A 33 -9.33 -13.67 -44.93
N GLU A 34 -9.76 -14.92 -45.07
CA GLU A 34 -11.11 -15.24 -45.55
C GLU A 34 -12.16 -14.62 -44.60
N ARG A 35 -13.00 -13.74 -45.16
CA ARG A 35 -14.09 -13.11 -44.40
C ARG A 35 -15.05 -14.17 -43.88
N GLY A 36 -15.30 -14.16 -42.58
CA GLY A 36 -16.11 -15.17 -41.91
C GLY A 36 -15.38 -16.49 -41.65
N GLY A 37 -14.11 -16.62 -42.07
CA GLY A 37 -13.26 -17.75 -41.73
C GLY A 37 -12.96 -17.83 -40.23
N VAL A 38 -12.53 -19.01 -39.78
CA VAL A 38 -12.28 -19.29 -38.35
C VAL A 38 -11.27 -18.31 -37.74
N THR A 39 -10.19 -17.98 -38.46
CA THR A 39 -9.17 -17.05 -37.98
C THR A 39 -9.70 -15.63 -37.90
N TYR A 40 -10.45 -15.17 -38.91
CA TYR A 40 -11.10 -13.86 -38.93
C TYR A 40 -12.01 -13.68 -37.70
N GLN A 41 -12.91 -14.64 -37.45
CA GLN A 41 -13.82 -14.59 -36.31
C GLN A 41 -13.09 -14.63 -34.96
N LYS A 42 -12.02 -15.44 -34.84
CA LYS A 42 -11.21 -15.50 -33.63
C LYS A 42 -10.55 -14.17 -33.30
N ILE A 43 -10.01 -13.49 -34.31
CA ILE A 43 -9.37 -12.18 -34.12
C ILE A 43 -10.42 -11.15 -33.70
N PHE A 44 -11.57 -11.09 -34.38
CA PHE A 44 -12.66 -10.20 -34.01
C PHE A 44 -13.11 -10.42 -32.56
N PHE A 45 -13.28 -11.69 -32.17
CA PHE A 45 -13.65 -12.06 -30.82
C PHE A 45 -12.61 -11.61 -29.79
N ILE A 46 -11.31 -11.79 -30.07
CA ILE A 46 -10.22 -11.34 -29.18
C ILE A 46 -10.27 -9.84 -28.97
N LEU A 47 -10.44 -9.07 -30.05
CA LEU A 47 -10.51 -7.61 -29.98
C LEU A 47 -11.72 -7.17 -29.14
N CYS A 48 -12.91 -7.73 -29.41
CA CYS A 48 -14.12 -7.44 -28.64
C CYS A 48 -14.07 -7.89 -27.17
N LYS A 49 -13.17 -8.81 -26.82
CA LYS A 49 -12.94 -9.25 -25.44
C LYS A 49 -11.84 -8.48 -24.72
N SER A 50 -11.06 -7.69 -25.45
CA SER A 50 -10.07 -6.81 -24.85
C SER A 50 -10.76 -5.63 -24.19
N ASP A 51 -10.14 -5.05 -23.16
CA ASP A 51 -10.70 -3.86 -22.51
C ASP A 51 -10.66 -2.60 -23.39
N PHE A 52 -9.98 -2.63 -24.53
CA PHE A 52 -9.69 -1.46 -25.38
C PHE A 52 -10.73 -1.24 -26.46
N PHE A 53 -11.47 -2.28 -26.83
CA PHE A 53 -12.40 -2.23 -27.93
C PHE A 53 -13.77 -2.76 -27.55
N ASP A 54 -14.80 -2.08 -28.05
CA ASP A 54 -16.17 -2.53 -27.98
C ASP A 54 -16.68 -2.91 -29.37
N LYS A 55 -17.63 -3.85 -29.40
CA LYS A 55 -18.44 -4.10 -30.59
C LYS A 55 -19.37 -2.91 -30.81
N HIS A 56 -19.32 -2.26 -31.97
CA HIS A 56 -20.23 -1.17 -32.33
C HIS A 56 -21.47 -1.67 -33.09
N SER A 57 -21.27 -2.54 -34.08
CA SER A 57 -22.30 -3.20 -34.89
C SER A 57 -21.85 -4.63 -35.22
N ASP A 58 -22.55 -5.36 -36.09
CA ASP A 58 -22.29 -6.78 -36.34
C ASP A 58 -20.83 -7.12 -36.66
N GLU A 59 -20.15 -6.24 -37.38
CA GLU A 59 -18.73 -6.40 -37.73
C GLU A 59 -17.95 -5.09 -37.56
N ALA A 60 -18.42 -4.12 -36.78
CA ALA A 60 -17.67 -2.89 -36.52
C ALA A 60 -17.01 -2.90 -35.15
N LEU A 61 -15.76 -2.47 -35.12
CA LEU A 61 -14.96 -2.30 -33.91
C LEU A 61 -14.82 -0.81 -33.60
N LYS A 62 -14.95 -0.44 -32.33
CA LYS A 62 -14.69 0.91 -31.84
C LYS A 62 -13.83 0.88 -30.60
N PHE A 63 -13.19 2.00 -30.26
CA PHE A 63 -12.60 2.13 -28.93
C PHE A 63 -13.68 2.04 -27.85
N SER A 64 -13.36 1.29 -26.79
CA SER A 64 -14.12 1.33 -25.54
C SER A 64 -13.88 2.67 -24.83
N SER A 65 -14.62 2.93 -23.75
CA SER A 65 -14.36 4.13 -22.92
C SER A 65 -12.90 4.17 -22.41
N LYS A 66 -12.37 3.01 -22.01
CA LYS A 66 -10.97 2.86 -21.58
C LYS A 66 -10.00 3.04 -22.76
N GLY A 67 -10.33 2.48 -23.93
CA GLY A 67 -9.54 2.70 -25.15
C GLY A 67 -9.43 4.19 -25.50
N LEU A 68 -10.53 4.93 -25.41
CA LEU A 68 -10.57 6.38 -25.66
C LEU A 68 -9.77 7.20 -24.67
N GLU A 69 -9.71 6.78 -23.40
CA GLU A 69 -8.84 7.42 -22.41
C GLU A 69 -7.36 7.21 -22.78
N LEU A 70 -7.01 5.99 -23.19
CA LEU A 70 -5.63 5.62 -23.46
C LEU A 70 -5.05 6.24 -24.73
N ILE A 71 -5.85 6.42 -25.80
CA ILE A 71 -5.37 7.09 -27.03
C ILE A 71 -4.93 8.54 -26.81
N ARG A 72 -5.36 9.17 -25.71
CA ARG A 72 -4.91 10.53 -25.35
C ARG A 72 -3.47 10.55 -24.87
N ASP A 73 -3.06 9.50 -24.18
CA ASP A 73 -1.78 9.45 -23.46
C ASP A 73 -0.76 8.52 -24.13
N PHE A 74 -1.22 7.54 -24.93
CA PHE A 74 -0.39 6.52 -25.56
C PHE A 74 -0.67 6.40 -27.05
N LYS A 75 0.39 6.47 -27.87
CA LYS A 75 0.28 6.34 -29.33
C LYS A 75 0.12 4.89 -29.76
N THR A 76 0.64 3.96 -28.96
CA THR A 76 0.58 2.52 -29.24
C THR A 76 0.13 1.75 -28.01
N TYR A 77 -0.42 0.55 -28.22
CA TYR A 77 -0.77 -0.34 -27.13
C TYR A 77 0.48 -0.83 -26.36
N TYR A 78 1.61 -0.96 -27.05
CA TYR A 78 2.87 -1.35 -26.40
C TYR A 78 3.38 -0.30 -25.41
N GLU A 79 3.28 0.99 -25.74
CA GLU A 79 3.62 2.07 -24.81
C GLU A 79 2.79 1.99 -23.52
N TYR A 80 1.50 1.69 -23.65
CA TYR A 80 0.63 1.47 -22.49
C TYR A 80 1.03 0.25 -21.68
N LEU A 81 1.39 -0.87 -22.33
CA LEU A 81 1.86 -2.06 -21.63
C LEU A 81 3.15 -1.81 -20.85
N ASP A 82 4.07 -1.02 -21.39
CA ASP A 82 5.30 -0.66 -20.70
C ASP A 82 5.04 0.30 -19.54
N PHE A 83 4.13 1.26 -19.71
CA PHE A 83 3.67 2.11 -18.60
C PHE A 83 3.08 1.29 -17.44
N LEU A 84 2.27 0.25 -17.73
CA LEU A 84 1.70 -0.61 -16.70
C LEU A 84 2.76 -1.43 -15.94
N LYS A 85 3.84 -1.84 -16.62
CA LYS A 85 4.96 -2.53 -15.95
C LYS A 85 5.64 -1.59 -14.97
N ASP A 86 5.96 -0.38 -15.42
CA ASP A 86 6.56 0.66 -14.59
C ASP A 86 5.68 1.04 -13.39
N GLU A 87 4.36 1.13 -13.58
CA GLU A 87 3.42 1.43 -12.50
C GLU A 87 3.36 0.31 -11.45
N LYS A 88 3.39 -0.95 -11.90
CA LYS A 88 3.43 -2.10 -10.99
C LYS A 88 4.73 -2.12 -10.18
N GLU A 89 5.87 -1.90 -10.82
CA GLU A 89 7.16 -1.80 -10.14
C GLU A 89 7.18 -0.63 -9.13
N ARG A 90 6.63 0.52 -9.49
CA ARG A 90 6.48 1.66 -8.57
C ARG A 90 5.57 1.35 -7.38
N LYS A 91 4.50 0.56 -7.57
CA LYS A 91 3.62 0.15 -6.48
C LYS A 91 4.33 -0.79 -5.51
N GLU A 92 5.10 -1.75 -6.03
CA GLU A 92 5.93 -2.64 -5.21
C GLU A 92 6.97 -1.84 -4.41
N LEU A 93 7.59 -0.82 -5.02
CA LEU A 93 8.51 0.08 -4.32
C LEU A 93 7.83 0.86 -3.18
N ARG A 94 6.63 1.42 -3.40
CA ARG A 94 5.87 2.12 -2.35
C ARG A 94 5.47 1.21 -1.20
N GLU A 95 5.09 -0.04 -1.50
CA GLU A 95 4.77 -1.04 -0.48
C GLU A 95 6.01 -1.40 0.37
N PHE A 96 7.18 -1.50 -0.28
CA PHE A 96 8.45 -1.68 0.41
C PHE A 96 8.81 -0.49 1.30
N GLU A 97 8.72 0.75 0.80
CA GLU A 97 8.97 1.97 1.58
C GLU A 97 8.01 2.11 2.77
N ALA A 98 6.72 1.79 2.58
CA ALA A 98 5.74 1.77 3.66
C ALA A 98 6.06 0.71 4.72
N HIS A 99 6.58 -0.45 4.30
CA HIS A 99 7.02 -1.50 5.21
C HIS A 99 8.27 -1.07 5.99
N GLU A 100 9.26 -0.43 5.35
CA GLU A 100 10.43 0.13 6.04
C GLU A 100 10.05 1.23 7.03
N ALA A 101 9.16 2.15 6.67
CA ALA A 101 8.67 3.19 7.57
C ALA A 101 7.97 2.61 8.81
N ASN A 102 7.21 1.52 8.64
CA ASN A 102 6.60 0.80 9.77
C ASN A 102 7.65 0.10 10.66
N LEU A 103 8.72 -0.45 10.06
CA LEU A 103 9.82 -1.05 10.82
C LEU A 103 10.62 -0.01 11.61
N THR A 104 10.88 1.17 11.04
CA THR A 104 11.58 2.27 11.73
C THR A 104 10.73 2.86 12.86
N ALA A 105 9.42 3.04 12.65
CA ALA A 105 8.48 3.43 13.69
C ALA A 105 8.40 2.39 14.83
N SER A 106 8.41 1.09 14.49
CA SER A 106 8.42 -0.01 15.48
C SER A 106 9.72 -0.04 16.29
N LYS A 107 10.88 0.17 15.66
CA LYS A 107 12.18 0.27 16.36
C LYS A 107 12.25 1.50 17.27
N SER A 108 11.77 2.65 16.81
CA SER A 108 11.70 3.89 17.60
C SER A 108 10.81 3.72 18.84
N SER A 109 9.64 3.11 18.67
CA SER A 109 8.72 2.72 19.75
C SER A 109 9.40 1.85 20.81
N LYS A 110 10.08 0.77 20.40
CA LYS A 110 10.80 -0.13 21.31
C LYS A 110 11.92 0.59 22.07
N ASN A 111 12.68 1.46 21.40
CA ASN A 111 13.73 2.25 22.04
C ASN A 111 13.17 3.23 23.07
N SER A 112 12.00 3.84 22.81
CA SER A 112 11.32 4.71 23.78
C SER A 112 10.85 3.97 25.03
N MET A 113 10.38 2.72 24.86
CA MET A 113 9.93 1.88 25.96
C MET A 113 11.10 1.43 26.86
N VAL A 114 12.23 1.08 26.24
CA VAL A 114 13.47 0.76 26.98
C VAL A 114 13.99 1.99 27.74
N ALA A 115 14.01 3.16 27.10
CA ALA A 115 14.42 4.41 27.74
C ALA A 115 13.53 4.77 28.94
N ALA A 116 12.20 4.60 28.81
CA ALA A 116 11.24 4.81 29.89
C ALA A 116 11.47 3.85 31.07
N TRP A 117 11.80 2.59 30.80
CA TRP A 117 12.08 1.59 31.83
C TRP A 117 13.39 1.88 32.57
N VAL A 118 14.46 2.24 31.84
CA VAL A 118 15.76 2.65 32.41
C VAL A 118 15.60 3.89 33.29
N ALA A 119 14.84 4.90 32.85
CA ALA A 119 14.55 6.09 33.65
C ALA A 119 13.78 5.75 34.93
N GLY A 120 12.83 4.81 34.87
CA GLY A 120 12.11 4.30 36.04
C GLY A 120 13.04 3.69 37.07
N ILE A 121 13.94 2.79 36.64
CA ILE A 121 14.93 2.14 37.52
C ILE A 121 15.87 3.16 38.15
N ALA A 122 16.40 4.10 37.36
CA ALA A 122 17.30 5.15 37.86
C ALA A 122 16.63 6.03 38.92
N THR A 123 15.33 6.30 38.78
CA THR A 123 14.54 7.07 39.75
C THR A 123 14.40 6.31 41.08
N VAL A 124 14.13 5.01 41.02
CA VAL A 124 14.03 4.14 42.22
C VAL A 124 15.38 4.04 42.93
N LEU A 125 16.47 3.82 42.19
CA LEU A 125 17.81 3.75 42.77
C LEU A 125 18.24 5.07 43.42
N SER A 126 17.98 6.21 42.77
CA SER A 126 18.27 7.55 43.32
C SER A 126 17.45 7.82 44.60
N PHE A 127 16.21 7.33 44.64
CA PHE A 127 15.36 7.42 45.82
C PHE A 127 15.89 6.56 46.98
N MET A 128 16.28 5.31 46.71
CA MET A 128 16.89 4.43 47.72
C MET A 128 18.20 5.01 48.27
N PHE A 129 19.02 5.60 47.40
CA PHE A 129 20.26 6.28 47.81
C PHE A 129 19.98 7.52 48.69
N SER A 130 18.95 8.30 48.35
CA SER A 130 18.52 9.45 49.17
C SER A 130 18.01 9.02 50.54
N LEU A 131 17.32 7.88 50.63
CA LEU A 131 16.87 7.31 51.91
C LEU A 131 18.04 6.79 52.74
N TYR A 132 19.02 6.16 52.10
CA TYR A 132 20.23 5.71 52.76
C TYR A 132 20.98 6.88 53.40
N GLN A 133 21.27 7.94 52.63
CA GLN A 133 21.95 9.13 53.16
C GLN A 133 21.14 9.88 54.24
N TYR A 134 19.81 9.94 54.11
CA TYR A 134 18.97 10.61 55.10
C TYR A 134 18.78 9.76 56.38
N SER A 135 18.87 8.42 56.30
CA SER A 135 18.81 7.53 57.47
C SER A 135 19.99 7.73 58.42
N GLU A 136 21.14 8.18 57.89
CA GLU A 136 22.30 8.61 58.69
C GLU A 136 22.07 9.95 59.41
N SER A 137 21.17 10.82 58.92
CA SER A 137 20.90 12.15 59.49
C SER A 137 19.48 12.25 60.09
N LYS A 138 19.33 11.80 61.35
CA LYS A 138 18.20 12.01 62.30
C LYS A 138 16.86 12.58 61.76
N GLY A 139 15.80 11.77 61.90
CA GLY A 139 14.40 12.25 61.97
C GLY A 139 13.39 11.34 61.24
N LYS A 140 12.96 10.24 61.89
CA LYS A 140 12.20 9.13 61.27
C LYS A 140 10.77 9.48 60.83
N GLU A 141 10.08 10.43 61.48
CA GLU A 141 8.66 10.71 61.20
C GLU A 141 8.43 11.57 59.94
N LYS A 142 9.20 12.65 59.75
CA LYS A 142 9.13 13.46 58.51
C LYS A 142 9.55 12.66 57.27
N LEU A 143 10.38 11.63 57.48
CA LEU A 143 10.87 10.72 56.46
C LEU A 143 9.74 9.83 55.92
N ILE A 144 8.92 9.25 56.80
CA ILE A 144 7.75 8.41 56.44
C ILE A 144 6.71 9.21 55.66
N ASP A 145 6.47 10.46 56.05
CA ASP A 145 5.46 11.29 55.38
C ASP A 145 5.94 11.81 54.01
N SER A 146 7.23 12.13 53.89
CA SER A 146 7.87 12.44 52.60
C SER A 146 7.97 11.20 51.70
N LEU A 147 8.22 10.02 52.28
CA LEU A 147 8.24 8.72 51.59
C LEU A 147 6.87 8.39 50.99
N SER A 148 5.79 8.54 51.76
CA SER A 148 4.42 8.24 51.30
C SER A 148 4.02 9.14 50.13
N LYS A 149 4.39 10.43 50.18
CA LYS A 149 4.14 11.40 49.10
C LYS A 149 4.92 11.06 47.83
N LYS A 150 6.21 10.75 47.95
CA LYS A 150 7.05 10.38 46.79
C LYS A 150 6.62 9.03 46.20
N TYR A 151 6.22 8.07 47.03
CA TYR A 151 5.71 6.77 46.60
C TYR A 151 4.39 6.91 45.80
N ARG A 152 3.44 7.74 46.26
CA ARG A 152 2.21 8.04 45.49
C ARG A 152 2.48 8.71 44.15
N ILE A 153 3.48 9.59 44.07
CA ILE A 153 3.89 10.23 42.80
C ILE A 153 4.50 9.18 41.85
N LEU A 154 5.29 8.25 42.39
CA LEU A 154 5.85 7.12 41.64
C LEU A 154 4.75 6.15 41.16
N GLU A 155 3.80 5.77 42.01
CA GLU A 155 2.63 4.97 41.62
C GLU A 155 1.81 5.64 40.52
N GLY A 156 1.56 6.95 40.63
CA GLY A 156 0.85 7.71 39.60
C GLY A 156 1.59 7.70 38.25
N LYS A 157 2.92 7.91 38.27
CA LYS A 157 3.75 7.86 37.05
C LYS A 157 3.79 6.46 36.44
N PHE A 158 3.88 5.41 37.27
CA PHE A 158 3.84 4.02 36.81
C PHE A 158 2.46 3.65 36.25
N ALA A 159 1.37 4.09 36.88
CA ALA A 159 0.00 3.84 36.39
C ALA A 159 -0.24 4.48 35.01
N VAL A 160 0.21 5.73 34.83
CA VAL A 160 0.12 6.44 33.53
C VAL A 160 0.98 5.73 32.46
N GLN A 161 2.20 5.30 32.79
CA GLN A 161 3.02 4.52 31.87
C GLN A 161 2.38 3.18 31.51
N HIS A 162 1.82 2.45 32.49
CA HIS A 162 1.16 1.17 32.27
C HIS A 162 -0.09 1.30 31.40
N GLN A 163 -0.88 2.37 31.58
CA GLN A 163 -2.01 2.69 30.70
C GLN A 163 -1.56 3.01 29.27
N SER A 164 -0.44 3.74 29.10
CA SER A 164 0.11 4.02 27.79
C SER A 164 0.55 2.73 27.08
N LEU A 165 1.18 1.81 27.81
CA LEU A 165 1.62 0.52 27.28
C LEU A 165 0.45 -0.38 26.87
N GLN A 166 -0.64 -0.39 27.65
CA GLN A 166 -1.86 -1.10 27.29
C GLN A 166 -2.51 -0.53 26.02
N LYS A 167 -2.58 0.81 25.88
CA LYS A 167 -3.08 1.45 24.65
C LYS A 167 -2.23 1.12 23.43
N THR A 168 -0.90 1.11 23.59
CA THR A 168 0.02 0.76 22.50
C THR A 168 -0.09 -0.71 22.12
N LYS A 169 -0.28 -1.62 23.09
CA LYS A 169 -0.53 -3.05 22.85
C LYS A 169 -1.82 -3.27 22.06
N VAL A 170 -2.93 -2.65 22.47
CA VAL A 170 -4.21 -2.71 21.75
C VAL A 170 -4.07 -2.20 20.30
N ARG A 171 -3.31 -1.13 20.09
CA ARG A 171 -3.04 -0.59 18.75
C ARG A 171 -2.23 -1.57 17.89
N ILE A 172 -1.20 -2.21 18.45
CA ILE A 172 -0.40 -3.24 17.75
C ILE A 172 -1.26 -4.47 17.40
N ASP A 173 -2.08 -4.95 18.33
CA ASP A 173 -2.96 -6.10 18.11
C ASP A 173 -4.00 -5.81 17.02
N SER A 174 -4.54 -4.58 16.97
CA SER A 174 -5.47 -4.15 15.91
C SER A 174 -4.82 -4.09 14.51
N LEU A 175 -3.54 -3.68 14.43
CA LEU A 175 -2.79 -3.63 13.18
C LEU A 175 -2.44 -5.04 12.67
N LEU A 176 -2.09 -5.96 13.58
CA LEU A 176 -1.83 -7.36 13.25
C LEU A 176 -3.10 -8.09 12.78
N TYR A 177 -4.26 -7.75 13.34
CA TYR A 177 -5.56 -8.30 12.89
C TYR A 177 -5.93 -7.82 11.49
N SER A 178 -5.68 -6.54 11.18
CA SER A 178 -5.94 -5.95 9.85
C SER A 178 -5.08 -6.54 8.72
N GLN A 179 -3.92 -7.12 9.03
CA GLN A 179 -3.08 -7.78 8.02
C GLN A 179 -3.53 -9.22 7.72
N LYS A 180 -4.22 -9.89 8.65
CA LYS A 180 -4.72 -11.26 8.46
C LYS A 180 -6.07 -11.35 7.75
N SER A 181 -6.78 -10.23 7.60
CA SER A 181 -8.14 -10.19 7.05
C SER A 181 -8.22 -9.77 5.57
N LYS A 182 -7.10 -9.61 4.84
CA LYS A 182 -7.17 -9.44 3.38
C LYS A 182 -7.53 -10.79 2.73
N PRO A 183 -8.73 -10.95 2.14
CA PRO A 183 -9.08 -12.18 1.45
C PRO A 183 -8.29 -12.26 0.13
N LYS A 184 -7.84 -13.47 -0.20
CA LYS A 184 -7.31 -13.81 -1.52
C LYS A 184 -8.42 -13.81 -2.56
#